data_AF-A0AA86R522-F1
#
_entry.id   AF-A0AA86R522-F1
#
_cell.length_a   1.000
_cell.length_b   1.000
_cell.length_c   1.000
_cell.angle_alpha   90.00
_cell.angle_beta   90.00
_cell.angle_gamma   90.00
#
_symmetry.space_group_name_H-M   'P 1'
#
loop_
_entity.id
_entity.type
_entity.pdbx_description
1 polymer ?
#
loop_
_entity_poly.entity_id
_entity_poly.type
_entity_poly.pdbx_seq_one_letter_code
_entity_poly.pdbx_strand_id
1 'polypeptide(L)'
;MTQSEQADINKYEICGTIVVIRNQILKTLNFIEKLNMNQLQIVSCQNFNASKIPQIITILTVDNCNNLNIQEIYLLQQLQQLHLRYNELNDISAIKALIGLVYLDVSNNQIKNIESLSKLTNLTTLLLDDNKISDIYPLRFQIKIECLSLANNKLTNIDAIKNMKELSILSLGYNQLIDIDALCGLPNIKQLFLQQNKIIDISSIIKLNSLNFLNVENNYIQDISPLQIHSQCYSVFGQQKLPQISQIRQLKAIRGINSIQTNILQLWKNNVTVINKRQAFNEQMQIHYNKAIECQQKLDRAINSFINSLNLPSQ
;
A
#
# COMPACT_ATOMS: atom_id res chain seq x y z
N MET A 1 -7.80 -12.46 39.49
CA MET A 1 -6.53 -12.54 38.77
C MET A 1 -5.53 -13.19 39.70
N THR A 2 -4.98 -14.34 39.33
CA THR A 2 -3.89 -14.98 40.07
C THR A 2 -2.59 -14.20 39.82
N GLN A 3 -1.63 -14.25 40.74
CA GLN A 3 -0.32 -13.58 40.54
C GLN A 3 0.40 -14.04 39.26
N SER A 4 0.12 -15.26 38.76
CA SER A 4 0.65 -15.75 37.48
C SER A 4 -0.01 -15.12 36.26
N GLU A 5 -1.26 -14.64 36.38
CA GLU A 5 -2.00 -13.95 35.31
C GLU A 5 -1.60 -12.48 35.20
N GLN A 6 -1.09 -11.87 36.26
CA GLN A 6 -0.61 -10.49 36.28
C GLN A 6 0.75 -10.31 35.60
N ALA A 7 1.59 -11.35 35.62
CA ALA A 7 2.94 -11.33 35.05
C ALA A 7 2.99 -11.30 33.51
N ASP A 8 1.93 -11.76 32.83
CA ASP A 8 1.84 -11.77 31.35
C ASP A 8 1.27 -10.46 30.77
N ILE A 9 0.70 -9.58 31.59
CA ILE A 9 0.07 -8.31 31.15
C ILE A 9 1.11 -7.32 30.58
N ASN A 10 2.38 -7.41 31.00
CA ASN A 10 3.47 -6.54 30.55
C ASN A 10 3.96 -6.81 29.10
N LYS A 11 3.34 -7.75 28.35
CA LYS A 11 3.73 -8.13 26.97
C LYS A 11 2.74 -7.66 25.89
N TYR A 12 1.71 -6.91 26.28
CA TYR A 12 0.61 -6.54 25.41
C TYR A 12 0.25 -5.06 25.63
N GLU A 13 0.01 -4.33 24.55
CA GLU A 13 -0.54 -2.97 24.61
C GLU A 13 -2.02 -3.04 24.19
N ILE A 14 -2.93 -2.61 25.06
CA ILE A 14 -4.34 -2.45 24.73
C ILE A 14 -4.60 -0.95 24.54
N CYS A 15 -5.01 -0.56 23.33
CA CYS A 15 -5.34 0.81 22.99
C CYS A 15 -6.75 0.86 22.37
N GLY A 16 -7.75 1.27 23.15
CA GLY A 16 -9.14 1.28 22.69
C GLY A 16 -9.64 -0.13 22.36
N THR A 17 -9.99 -0.39 21.09
CA THR A 17 -10.43 -1.70 20.58
C THR A 17 -9.28 -2.55 20.00
N ILE A 18 -8.03 -2.12 20.14
CA ILE A 18 -6.86 -2.75 19.54
C ILE A 18 -6.04 -3.45 20.62
N VAL A 19 -5.70 -4.71 20.38
CA VAL A 19 -4.66 -5.43 21.12
C VAL A 19 -3.42 -5.55 20.24
N VAL A 20 -2.30 -5.03 20.72
CA VAL A 20 -0.99 -5.20 20.11
C VAL A 20 -0.23 -6.27 20.89
N ILE A 21 0.10 -7.37 20.22
CA ILE A 21 0.88 -8.47 20.80
C ILE A 21 2.33 -8.39 20.33
N ARG A 22 3.29 -8.35 21.28
CA ARG A 22 4.73 -8.53 21.00
C ARG A 22 5.27 -9.78 21.71
N ASN A 23 5.59 -10.81 20.95
CA ASN A 23 6.25 -12.08 21.36
C ASN A 23 5.55 -13.00 22.41
N GLN A 24 5.57 -14.31 22.11
CA GLN A 24 5.02 -15.46 22.86
C GLN A 24 3.51 -15.40 23.18
N ILE A 25 2.71 -16.02 22.29
CA ILE A 25 1.25 -16.11 22.36
C ILE A 25 0.83 -17.43 22.98
N LEU A 26 -0.05 -17.39 23.99
CA LEU A 26 -1.07 -18.44 24.20
C LEU A 26 -2.14 -18.10 25.26
N LYS A 27 -1.84 -17.32 26.30
CA LYS A 27 -2.81 -17.04 27.38
C LYS A 27 -3.74 -15.83 27.13
N THR A 28 -3.39 -14.96 26.19
CA THR A 28 -4.04 -13.64 26.00
C THR A 28 -5.28 -13.67 25.09
N LEU A 29 -5.46 -14.71 24.28
CA LEU A 29 -6.55 -14.79 23.30
C LEU A 29 -7.93 -14.95 23.95
N ASN A 30 -8.01 -15.67 25.08
CA ASN A 30 -9.23 -15.82 25.88
C ASN A 30 -9.75 -14.48 26.46
N PHE A 31 -8.92 -13.44 26.51
CA PHE A 31 -9.33 -12.11 26.99
C PHE A 31 -9.96 -11.26 25.90
N ILE A 32 -9.62 -11.47 24.62
CA ILE A 32 -10.17 -10.69 23.50
C ILE A 32 -11.67 -10.95 23.32
N GLU A 33 -12.12 -12.21 23.46
CA GLU A 33 -13.56 -12.55 23.42
C GLU A 33 -14.34 -11.85 24.53
N LYS A 34 -13.77 -11.79 25.75
CA LYS A 34 -14.42 -11.16 26.90
C LYS A 34 -14.49 -9.63 26.79
N LEU A 35 -13.58 -9.02 26.04
CA LEU A 35 -13.50 -7.57 25.85
C LEU A 35 -14.23 -7.08 24.59
N ASN A 36 -14.86 -7.98 23.83
CA ASN A 36 -15.59 -7.67 22.59
C ASN A 36 -14.78 -6.83 21.59
N MET A 37 -13.47 -7.05 21.54
CA MET A 37 -12.60 -6.37 20.59
C MET A 37 -12.65 -7.10 19.25
N ASN A 38 -12.92 -6.36 18.19
CA ASN A 38 -13.05 -6.88 16.83
C ASN A 38 -11.83 -6.56 15.95
N GLN A 39 -10.81 -5.91 16.52
CA GLN A 39 -9.54 -5.59 15.87
C GLN A 39 -8.38 -6.24 16.63
N LEU A 40 -7.49 -6.91 15.92
CA LEU A 40 -6.31 -7.56 16.49
C LEU A 40 -5.07 -7.21 15.66
N GLN A 41 -4.03 -6.72 16.33
CA GLN A 41 -2.75 -6.42 15.71
C GLN A 41 -1.63 -7.26 16.34
N ILE A 42 -0.93 -8.00 15.50
CA ILE A 42 0.20 -8.84 15.85
C ILE A 42 1.37 -8.38 15.00
N VAL A 43 2.47 -7.97 15.63
CA VAL A 43 3.67 -7.53 14.92
C VAL A 43 4.86 -8.29 15.47
N SER A 44 5.71 -8.80 14.59
CA SER A 44 6.95 -9.50 14.98
C SER A 44 6.69 -10.72 15.85
N CYS A 45 5.89 -11.67 15.33
CA CYS A 45 5.53 -12.91 15.99
C CYS A 45 6.26 -14.14 15.42
N GLN A 46 6.41 -15.17 16.25
CA GLN A 46 6.83 -16.51 15.85
C GLN A 46 5.67 -17.48 16.14
N ASN A 47 5.47 -18.47 15.26
CA ASN A 47 4.45 -19.53 15.41
C ASN A 47 3.00 -19.01 15.52
N PHE A 48 2.62 -18.09 14.63
CA PHE A 48 1.22 -17.66 14.51
C PHE A 48 0.30 -18.87 14.26
N ASN A 49 -0.85 -18.87 14.95
CA ASN A 49 -1.85 -19.91 14.82
C ASN A 49 -3.25 -19.25 14.81
N ALA A 50 -3.91 -19.29 13.65
CA ALA A 50 -5.22 -18.68 13.45
C ALA A 50 -6.36 -19.41 14.17
N SER A 51 -6.28 -20.73 14.45
CA SER A 51 -7.34 -21.44 15.18
C SER A 51 -7.54 -20.97 16.61
N LYS A 52 -6.58 -20.20 17.14
CA LYS A 52 -6.68 -19.61 18.48
C LYS A 52 -7.23 -18.20 18.49
N ILE A 53 -7.42 -17.60 17.31
CA ILE A 53 -7.94 -16.24 17.18
C ILE A 53 -9.47 -16.28 17.32
N PRO A 54 -10.07 -15.40 18.13
CA PRO A 54 -11.51 -15.29 18.23
C PRO A 54 -12.17 -15.04 16.88
N GLN A 55 -13.22 -15.80 16.56
CA GLN A 55 -13.91 -15.69 15.28
C GLN A 55 -14.71 -14.38 15.11
N ILE A 56 -14.87 -13.60 16.18
CA ILE A 56 -15.49 -12.26 16.18
C ILE A 56 -14.59 -11.19 15.53
N ILE A 57 -13.30 -11.49 15.29
CA ILE A 57 -12.36 -10.54 14.70
C ILE A 57 -12.78 -10.19 13.26
N THR A 58 -12.92 -8.89 13.03
CA THR A 58 -13.27 -8.29 11.73
C THR A 58 -12.07 -7.61 11.06
N ILE A 59 -11.06 -7.20 11.85
CA ILE A 59 -9.82 -6.59 11.37
C ILE A 59 -8.65 -7.33 11.99
N LEU A 60 -7.81 -7.93 11.15
CA LEU A 60 -6.62 -8.64 11.59
C LEU A 60 -5.39 -8.09 10.89
N THR A 61 -4.41 -7.67 11.68
CA THR A 61 -3.08 -7.29 11.20
C THR A 61 -2.06 -8.26 11.76
N VAL A 62 -1.30 -8.91 10.88
CA VAL A 62 -0.20 -9.81 11.25
C VAL A 62 0.97 -9.47 10.34
N ASP A 63 1.82 -8.54 10.78
CA ASP A 63 2.92 -8.03 9.96
C ASP A 63 4.28 -8.46 10.52
N ASN A 64 5.25 -8.66 9.62
CA ASN A 64 6.65 -8.89 9.97
C ASN A 64 6.84 -10.12 10.88
N CYS A 65 6.05 -11.18 10.69
CA CYS A 65 6.17 -12.44 11.40
C CYS A 65 6.99 -13.46 10.59
N ASN A 66 8.05 -13.99 11.19
CA ASN A 66 8.86 -15.03 10.57
C ASN A 66 8.11 -16.38 10.56
N ASN A 67 8.15 -17.10 9.44
CA ASN A 67 7.47 -18.39 9.25
C ASN A 67 5.95 -18.33 9.53
N LEU A 68 5.29 -17.26 9.10
CA LEU A 68 3.85 -17.11 9.25
C LEU A 68 3.10 -18.23 8.50
N ASN A 69 2.33 -19.03 9.24
CA ASN A 69 1.43 -20.03 8.67
C ASN A 69 -0.02 -19.53 8.71
N ILE A 70 -0.59 -19.24 7.54
CA ILE A 70 -1.98 -18.77 7.41
C ILE A 70 -2.99 -19.87 7.06
N GLN A 71 -2.62 -21.16 7.09
CA GLN A 71 -3.49 -22.25 6.64
C GLN A 71 -4.87 -22.27 7.32
N GLU A 72 -4.96 -21.89 8.59
CA GLU A 72 -6.20 -21.88 9.36
C GLU A 72 -6.93 -20.53 9.35
N ILE A 73 -6.44 -19.53 8.59
CA ILE A 73 -7.06 -18.20 8.56
C ILE A 73 -8.49 -18.23 8.01
N TYR A 74 -8.85 -19.27 7.25
CA TYR A 74 -10.21 -19.50 6.79
C TYR A 74 -11.22 -19.66 7.93
N LEU A 75 -10.80 -19.92 9.16
CA LEU A 75 -11.71 -19.99 10.32
C LEU A 75 -12.29 -18.61 10.69
N LEU A 76 -11.63 -17.53 10.30
CA LEU A 76 -12.00 -16.15 10.64
C LEU A 76 -12.97 -15.55 9.61
N GLN A 77 -14.13 -16.20 9.45
CA GLN A 77 -15.12 -15.88 8.41
C GLN A 77 -15.74 -14.47 8.51
N GLN A 78 -15.60 -13.80 9.66
CA GLN A 78 -16.08 -12.43 9.89
C GLN A 78 -15.07 -11.35 9.45
N LEU A 79 -13.89 -11.74 8.94
CA LEU A 79 -12.87 -10.79 8.50
C LEU A 79 -13.38 -9.90 7.36
N GLN A 80 -13.25 -8.59 7.58
CA GLN A 80 -13.49 -7.54 6.61
C GLN A 80 -12.18 -6.87 6.17
N GLN A 81 -11.19 -6.80 7.05
CA GLN A 81 -9.87 -6.24 6.76
C GLN A 81 -8.76 -7.19 7.21
N LEU A 82 -7.80 -7.43 6.32
CA LEU A 82 -6.67 -8.31 6.59
C LEU A 82 -5.37 -7.68 6.09
N HIS A 83 -4.40 -7.55 6.99
CA HIS A 83 -3.04 -7.09 6.70
C HIS A 83 -2.04 -8.20 7.03
N LEU A 84 -1.24 -8.59 6.05
CA LEU A 84 -0.25 -9.67 6.14
C LEU A 84 1.09 -9.24 5.52
N ARG A 85 1.55 -8.03 5.80
CA ARG A 85 2.75 -7.47 5.17
C ARG A 85 4.04 -8.07 5.73
N TYR A 86 5.08 -8.12 4.91
CA TYR A 86 6.44 -8.50 5.35
C TYR A 86 6.53 -9.91 5.97
N ASN A 87 5.78 -10.89 5.46
CA ASN A 87 5.72 -12.24 6.03
C ASN A 87 6.32 -13.34 5.14
N GLU A 88 7.01 -12.95 4.07
CA GLU A 88 7.61 -13.87 3.09
C GLU A 88 6.62 -14.87 2.45
N LEU A 89 5.32 -14.58 2.48
CA LEU A 89 4.27 -15.48 2.00
C LEU A 89 4.42 -15.73 0.50
N ASN A 90 4.36 -16.99 0.08
CA ASN A 90 4.31 -17.36 -1.33
C ASN A 90 2.97 -17.96 -1.76
N ASP A 91 2.20 -18.49 -0.80
CA ASP A 91 0.88 -19.07 -0.98
C ASP A 91 -0.12 -18.34 -0.09
N ILE A 92 -1.18 -17.83 -0.72
CA ILE A 92 -2.33 -17.19 -0.09
C ILE A 92 -3.62 -17.96 -0.37
N SER A 93 -3.55 -19.25 -0.68
CA SER A 93 -4.70 -20.10 -0.98
C SER A 93 -5.74 -20.12 0.16
N ALA A 94 -5.26 -20.04 1.40
CA ALA A 94 -6.09 -20.10 2.61
C ALA A 94 -7.11 -18.95 2.72
N ILE A 95 -6.89 -17.80 2.09
CA ILE A 95 -7.81 -16.65 2.17
C ILE A 95 -9.01 -16.77 1.22
N LYS A 96 -9.03 -17.78 0.32
CA LYS A 96 -10.08 -17.95 -0.70
C LYS A 96 -11.49 -18.03 -0.12
N ALA A 97 -11.62 -18.50 1.12
CA ALA A 97 -12.90 -18.63 1.81
C ALA A 97 -13.38 -17.34 2.50
N LEU A 98 -12.53 -16.31 2.60
CA LEU A 98 -12.82 -15.06 3.31
C LEU A 98 -13.61 -14.07 2.44
N ILE A 99 -14.77 -14.51 1.93
CA ILE A 99 -15.59 -13.77 0.95
C ILE A 99 -16.13 -12.42 1.46
N GLY A 100 -16.08 -12.20 2.78
CA GLY A 100 -16.46 -10.95 3.44
C GLY A 100 -15.40 -9.85 3.37
N LEU A 101 -14.18 -10.14 2.87
CA LEU A 101 -13.11 -9.16 2.81
C LEU A 101 -13.47 -7.97 1.91
N VAL A 102 -13.24 -6.78 2.46
CA VAL A 102 -13.37 -5.47 1.81
C VAL A 102 -11.99 -4.84 1.61
N TYR A 103 -11.05 -5.12 2.51
CA TYR A 103 -9.67 -4.64 2.46
C TYR A 103 -8.70 -5.81 2.58
N LEU A 104 -7.70 -5.87 1.69
CA LEU A 104 -6.61 -6.82 1.77
C LEU A 104 -5.27 -6.14 1.47
N ASP A 105 -4.32 -6.28 2.38
CA ASP A 105 -2.93 -5.89 2.18
C ASP A 105 -2.01 -7.09 2.41
N VAL A 106 -1.40 -7.57 1.32
CA VAL A 106 -0.40 -8.66 1.32
C VAL A 106 0.90 -8.18 0.68
N SER A 107 1.17 -6.88 0.79
CA SER A 107 2.36 -6.26 0.20
C SER A 107 3.64 -6.78 0.86
N ASN A 108 4.78 -6.67 0.16
CA ASN A 108 6.09 -7.10 0.65
C ASN A 108 6.12 -8.60 1.04
N ASN A 109 5.71 -9.44 0.10
CA ASN A 109 5.74 -10.90 0.23
C ASN A 109 6.42 -11.52 -1.00
N GLN A 110 6.25 -12.83 -1.21
CA GLN A 110 6.84 -13.59 -2.30
C GLN A 110 5.76 -14.20 -3.22
N ILE A 111 4.56 -13.61 -3.24
CA ILE A 111 3.36 -14.14 -3.90
C ILE A 111 3.54 -14.09 -5.42
N LYS A 112 3.18 -15.19 -6.08
CA LYS A 112 3.16 -15.28 -7.55
C LYS A 112 1.76 -15.55 -8.09
N ASN A 113 1.03 -16.43 -7.41
CA ASN A 113 -0.29 -16.88 -7.81
C ASN A 113 -1.35 -16.24 -6.90
N ILE A 114 -2.32 -15.57 -7.51
CA ILE A 114 -3.42 -14.89 -6.82
C ILE A 114 -4.80 -15.45 -7.19
N GLU A 115 -4.88 -16.69 -7.68
CA GLU A 115 -6.14 -17.36 -8.05
C GLU A 115 -7.13 -17.44 -6.87
N SER A 116 -6.63 -17.47 -5.63
CA SER A 116 -7.46 -17.41 -4.43
C SER A 116 -8.27 -16.12 -4.30
N LEU A 117 -7.84 -15.02 -4.94
CA LEU A 117 -8.55 -13.73 -4.93
C LEU A 117 -9.78 -13.72 -5.84
N SER A 118 -9.93 -14.68 -6.77
CA SER A 118 -10.97 -14.69 -7.81
C SER A 118 -12.41 -14.60 -7.30
N LYS A 119 -12.66 -15.04 -6.06
CA LYS A 119 -13.97 -15.02 -5.41
C LYS A 119 -14.18 -13.87 -4.43
N LEU A 120 -13.16 -13.06 -4.16
CA LEU A 120 -13.21 -11.96 -3.20
C LEU A 120 -13.78 -10.68 -3.86
N THR A 121 -15.02 -10.77 -4.35
CA THR A 121 -15.65 -9.72 -5.16
C THR A 121 -16.11 -8.49 -4.37
N ASN A 122 -15.95 -8.50 -3.04
CA ASN A 122 -16.31 -7.39 -2.16
C ASN A 122 -15.14 -6.44 -1.87
N LEU A 123 -13.93 -6.75 -2.34
CA LEU A 123 -12.75 -5.90 -2.16
C LEU A 123 -12.97 -4.52 -2.77
N THR A 124 -12.75 -3.48 -1.97
CA THR A 124 -12.65 -2.08 -2.41
C THR A 124 -11.21 -1.60 -2.40
N THR A 125 -10.36 -2.16 -1.53
CA THR A 125 -8.92 -1.89 -1.47
C THR A 125 -8.12 -3.18 -1.52
N LEU A 126 -7.16 -3.23 -2.44
CA LEU A 126 -6.26 -4.36 -2.62
C LEU A 126 -4.83 -3.88 -2.83
N LEU A 127 -3.96 -4.21 -1.88
CA LEU A 127 -2.53 -3.86 -1.91
C LEU A 127 -1.69 -5.14 -2.06
N LEU A 128 -0.96 -5.21 -3.16
CA LEU A 128 -0.16 -6.36 -3.62
C LEU A 128 1.26 -5.93 -3.99
N ASP A 129 1.72 -4.78 -3.49
CA ASP A 129 3.03 -4.22 -3.81
C ASP A 129 4.17 -5.17 -3.40
N ASP A 130 5.32 -5.07 -4.07
CA ASP A 130 6.54 -5.79 -3.70
C ASP A 130 6.31 -7.32 -3.61
N ASN A 131 5.82 -7.90 -4.71
CA ASN A 131 5.57 -9.33 -4.85
C ASN A 131 6.21 -9.85 -6.16
N LYS A 132 5.81 -11.04 -6.62
CA LYS A 132 6.33 -11.68 -7.84
C LYS A 132 5.21 -12.02 -8.82
N ILE A 133 4.12 -11.25 -8.80
CA ILE A 133 2.91 -11.47 -9.59
C ILE A 133 3.16 -11.07 -11.04
N SER A 134 2.79 -11.94 -11.99
CA SER A 134 2.85 -11.67 -13.43
C SER A 134 1.49 -11.76 -14.11
N ASP A 135 0.51 -12.43 -13.49
CA ASP A 135 -0.84 -12.61 -14.02
C ASP A 135 -1.86 -12.09 -13.00
N ILE A 136 -2.66 -11.12 -13.44
CA ILE A 136 -3.77 -10.54 -12.65
C ILE A 136 -5.14 -10.87 -13.21
N TYR A 137 -5.25 -11.79 -14.17
CA TYR A 137 -6.53 -12.27 -14.69
C TYR A 137 -7.53 -12.71 -13.60
N PRO A 138 -7.10 -13.30 -12.45
CA PRO A 138 -8.01 -13.58 -11.33
C PRO A 138 -8.77 -12.35 -10.79
N LEU A 139 -8.31 -11.13 -11.07
CA LEU A 139 -8.93 -9.87 -10.63
C LEU A 139 -10.03 -9.33 -11.58
N ARG A 140 -10.37 -10.04 -12.66
CA ARG A 140 -11.28 -9.54 -13.72
C ARG A 140 -12.74 -9.28 -13.30
N PHE A 141 -13.17 -9.77 -12.14
CA PHE A 141 -14.56 -9.64 -11.66
C PHE A 141 -14.71 -8.75 -10.42
N GLN A 142 -13.61 -8.17 -9.93
CA GLN A 142 -13.54 -7.36 -8.72
C GLN A 142 -13.90 -5.91 -9.05
N ILE A 143 -15.11 -5.73 -9.56
CA ILE A 143 -15.61 -4.46 -10.12
C ILE A 143 -15.79 -3.34 -9.08
N LYS A 144 -15.74 -3.67 -7.78
CA LYS A 144 -15.88 -2.74 -6.66
C LYS A 144 -14.56 -2.12 -6.19
N ILE A 145 -13.42 -2.52 -6.77
CA ILE A 145 -12.12 -1.99 -6.36
C ILE A 145 -12.02 -0.50 -6.69
N GLU A 146 -11.76 0.30 -5.66
CA GLU A 146 -11.50 1.75 -5.73
C GLU A 146 -10.00 2.06 -5.64
N CYS A 147 -9.24 1.23 -4.92
CA CYS A 147 -7.80 1.36 -4.73
C CYS A 147 -7.09 0.04 -5.03
N LEU A 148 -6.25 0.02 -6.06
CA LEU A 148 -5.45 -1.13 -6.46
C LEU A 148 -3.97 -0.74 -6.51
N SER A 149 -3.15 -1.45 -5.75
CA SER A 149 -1.70 -1.26 -5.75
C SER A 149 -0.99 -2.57 -6.08
N LEU A 150 -0.19 -2.55 -7.15
CA LEU A 150 0.51 -3.67 -7.77
C LEU A 150 1.94 -3.27 -8.15
N ALA A 151 2.49 -2.24 -7.50
CA ALA A 151 3.83 -1.78 -7.80
C ALA A 151 4.89 -2.83 -7.46
N ASN A 152 6.04 -2.75 -8.15
CA ASN A 152 7.16 -3.67 -7.97
C ASN A 152 6.73 -5.15 -8.09
N ASN A 153 6.13 -5.48 -9.23
CA ASN A 153 5.74 -6.84 -9.62
C ASN A 153 6.35 -7.17 -11.00
N LYS A 154 5.79 -8.13 -11.72
CA LYS A 154 6.27 -8.61 -13.02
C LYS A 154 5.21 -8.52 -14.10
N LEU A 155 4.31 -7.54 -14.00
CA LEU A 155 3.18 -7.40 -14.91
C LEU A 155 3.63 -6.94 -16.29
N THR A 156 3.09 -7.58 -17.32
CA THR A 156 3.21 -7.18 -18.73
C THR A 156 1.85 -6.89 -19.38
N ASN A 157 0.76 -7.33 -18.75
CA ASN A 157 -0.62 -7.14 -19.21
C ASN A 157 -1.50 -6.75 -18.00
N ILE A 158 -2.44 -5.83 -18.23
CA ILE A 158 -3.38 -5.34 -17.23
C ILE A 158 -4.85 -5.46 -17.67
N ASP A 159 -5.19 -6.23 -18.70
CA ASP A 159 -6.55 -6.34 -19.25
C ASP A 159 -7.61 -6.77 -18.25
N ALA A 160 -7.19 -7.44 -17.17
CA ALA A 160 -8.07 -7.81 -16.07
C ALA A 160 -8.77 -6.59 -15.43
N ILE A 161 -8.16 -5.39 -15.46
CA ILE A 161 -8.72 -4.20 -14.80
C ILE A 161 -9.74 -3.44 -15.64
N LYS A 162 -9.92 -3.78 -16.92
CA LYS A 162 -10.71 -2.98 -17.89
C LYS A 162 -12.18 -2.71 -17.49
N ASN A 163 -12.71 -3.48 -16.55
CA ASN A 163 -14.08 -3.37 -16.06
C ASN A 163 -14.18 -2.77 -14.64
N MET A 164 -13.06 -2.38 -14.01
CA MET A 164 -13.02 -1.81 -12.66
C MET A 164 -13.42 -0.33 -12.67
N LYS A 165 -14.68 -0.03 -12.99
CA LYS A 165 -15.16 1.35 -13.21
C LYS A 165 -15.08 2.23 -11.97
N GLU A 166 -15.05 1.65 -10.77
CA GLU A 166 -14.92 2.38 -9.50
C GLU A 166 -13.46 2.75 -9.16
N LEU A 167 -12.49 2.29 -9.96
CA LEU A 167 -11.07 2.48 -9.68
C LEU A 167 -10.69 3.96 -9.71
N SER A 168 -10.22 4.46 -8.57
CA SER A 168 -9.86 5.86 -8.32
C SER A 168 -8.36 6.03 -8.11
N ILE A 169 -7.71 5.05 -7.49
CA ILE A 169 -6.26 5.04 -7.26
C ILE A 169 -5.68 3.75 -7.85
N LEU A 170 -4.73 3.88 -8.76
CA LEU A 170 -4.06 2.76 -9.41
C LEU A 170 -2.54 2.95 -9.37
N SER A 171 -1.86 2.01 -8.74
CA SER A 171 -0.40 1.94 -8.71
C SER A 171 0.11 0.70 -9.43
N LEU A 172 0.86 0.93 -10.50
CA LEU A 172 1.45 -0.07 -11.39
C LEU A 172 2.94 0.22 -11.65
N GLY A 173 3.55 1.09 -10.86
CA GLY A 173 4.96 1.45 -11.03
C GLY A 173 5.89 0.24 -10.85
N TYR A 174 7.11 0.31 -11.40
CA TYR A 174 8.11 -0.77 -11.29
C TYR A 174 7.57 -2.13 -11.80
N ASN A 175 6.96 -2.12 -12.99
CA ASN A 175 6.53 -3.33 -13.70
C ASN A 175 7.20 -3.40 -15.08
N GLN A 176 6.65 -4.18 -16.01
CA GLN A 176 7.18 -4.37 -17.36
C GLN A 176 6.13 -4.04 -18.44
N LEU A 177 5.22 -3.12 -18.13
CA LEU A 177 4.11 -2.73 -19.01
C LEU A 177 4.64 -1.98 -20.24
N ILE A 178 4.12 -2.35 -21.41
CA ILE A 178 4.33 -1.63 -22.68
C ILE A 178 3.01 -0.99 -23.10
N ASP A 179 1.92 -1.75 -22.97
CA ASP A 179 0.55 -1.39 -23.32
C ASP A 179 -0.25 -1.06 -22.05
N ILE A 180 -1.03 0.01 -22.12
CA ILE A 180 -1.93 0.50 -21.06
C ILE A 180 -3.33 0.81 -21.60
N ASP A 181 -3.75 0.22 -22.71
CA ASP A 181 -5.06 0.43 -23.34
C ASP A 181 -6.23 0.00 -22.45
N ALA A 182 -6.01 -0.93 -21.53
CA ALA A 182 -6.99 -1.32 -20.52
C ALA A 182 -7.49 -0.13 -19.68
N LEU A 183 -6.76 0.99 -19.64
CA LEU A 183 -7.16 2.22 -18.95
C LEU A 183 -8.28 3.01 -19.67
N CYS A 184 -8.49 2.80 -20.98
CA CYS A 184 -9.44 3.58 -21.80
C CYS A 184 -10.89 3.58 -21.26
N GLY A 185 -11.25 2.63 -20.40
CA GLY A 185 -12.60 2.45 -19.84
C GLY A 185 -12.75 2.84 -18.37
N LEU A 186 -11.77 3.50 -17.75
CA LEU A 186 -11.70 3.73 -16.30
C LEU A 186 -11.86 5.23 -15.94
N PRO A 187 -13.08 5.80 -16.06
CA PRO A 187 -13.30 7.25 -16.02
C PRO A 187 -13.02 7.90 -14.64
N ASN A 188 -13.00 7.08 -13.58
CA ASN A 188 -12.91 7.53 -12.20
C ASN A 188 -11.46 7.59 -11.67
N ILE A 189 -10.45 7.20 -12.45
CA ILE A 189 -9.05 7.27 -12.03
C ILE A 189 -8.67 8.73 -11.75
N LYS A 190 -8.27 8.99 -10.50
CA LYS A 190 -7.77 10.29 -10.03
C LYS A 190 -6.25 10.28 -9.92
N GLN A 191 -5.69 9.20 -9.39
CA GLN A 191 -4.25 9.06 -9.19
C GLN A 191 -3.73 7.82 -9.89
N LEU A 192 -2.74 8.01 -10.77
CA LEU A 192 -2.17 6.96 -11.60
C LEU A 192 -0.64 6.96 -11.48
N PHE A 193 -0.08 5.84 -11.03
CA PHE A 193 1.35 5.63 -10.89
C PHE A 193 1.82 4.55 -11.86
N LEU A 194 2.62 4.93 -12.84
CA LEU A 194 3.12 4.11 -13.95
C LEU A 194 4.64 4.21 -14.10
N GLN A 195 5.34 4.84 -13.15
CA GLN A 195 6.78 5.03 -13.25
C GLN A 195 7.53 3.70 -13.38
N GLN A 196 8.70 3.70 -14.02
CA GLN A 196 9.56 2.52 -14.15
C GLN A 196 8.83 1.36 -14.84
N ASN A 197 8.31 1.63 -16.03
CA ASN A 197 7.74 0.64 -16.94
C ASN A 197 8.42 0.78 -18.31
N LYS A 198 7.83 0.19 -19.35
CA LYS A 198 8.30 0.23 -20.73
C LYS A 198 7.29 0.89 -21.67
N ILE A 199 6.48 1.82 -21.15
CA ILE A 199 5.36 2.43 -21.87
C ILE A 199 5.89 3.40 -22.93
N ILE A 200 5.30 3.33 -24.13
CA ILE A 200 5.64 4.20 -25.27
C ILE A 200 4.46 5.12 -25.61
N ASP A 201 3.24 4.57 -25.62
CA ASP A 201 2.02 5.29 -25.91
C ASP A 201 1.21 5.53 -24.63
N ILE A 202 0.73 6.77 -24.46
CA ILE A 202 -0.14 7.20 -23.37
C ILE A 202 -1.48 7.74 -23.88
N SER A 203 -1.84 7.48 -25.14
CA SER A 203 -3.12 7.90 -25.74
C SER A 203 -4.34 7.45 -24.92
N SER A 204 -4.24 6.31 -24.24
CA SER A 204 -5.30 5.77 -23.37
C SER A 204 -5.69 6.71 -22.21
N ILE A 205 -4.79 7.59 -21.76
CA ILE A 205 -5.09 8.50 -20.65
C ILE A 205 -6.11 9.58 -21.02
N ILE A 206 -6.35 9.84 -22.32
CA ILE A 206 -7.28 10.88 -22.79
C ILE A 206 -8.69 10.68 -22.23
N LYS A 207 -9.07 9.43 -21.92
CA LYS A 207 -10.39 9.08 -21.37
C LYS A 207 -10.50 9.21 -19.84
N LEU A 208 -9.39 9.46 -19.15
CA LEU A 208 -9.34 9.56 -17.68
C LEU A 208 -9.76 10.95 -17.19
N ASN A 209 -11.04 11.29 -17.36
CA ASN A 209 -11.55 12.66 -17.11
C ASN A 209 -11.35 13.15 -15.66
N SER A 210 -11.17 12.24 -14.71
CA SER A 210 -10.98 12.56 -13.28
C SER A 210 -9.51 12.67 -12.87
N LEU A 211 -8.57 12.48 -13.81
CA LEU A 211 -7.14 12.37 -13.52
C LEU A 211 -6.57 13.70 -13.02
N ASN A 212 -6.03 13.69 -11.80
CA ASN A 212 -5.40 14.85 -11.17
C ASN A 212 -3.93 14.63 -10.81
N PHE A 213 -3.49 13.37 -10.78
CA PHE A 213 -2.10 13.00 -10.55
C PHE A 213 -1.67 11.87 -11.47
N LEU A 214 -0.59 12.08 -12.22
CA LEU A 214 0.02 11.11 -13.10
C LEU A 214 1.53 11.03 -12.85
N ASN A 215 2.03 9.84 -12.55
CA ASN A 215 3.46 9.57 -12.55
C ASN A 215 3.80 8.58 -13.66
N VAL A 216 4.58 9.02 -14.65
CA VAL A 216 5.05 8.18 -15.75
C VAL A 216 6.57 8.19 -15.86
N GLU A 217 7.27 8.60 -14.80
CA GLU A 217 8.73 8.70 -14.77
C GLU A 217 9.42 7.40 -15.24
N ASN A 218 10.50 7.53 -15.99
CA ASN A 218 11.33 6.41 -16.44
C ASN A 218 10.52 5.39 -17.28
N ASN A 219 9.82 5.92 -18.29
CA ASN A 219 9.25 5.16 -19.40
C ASN A 219 9.93 5.54 -20.74
N TYR A 220 9.39 5.07 -21.86
CA TYR A 220 9.86 5.36 -23.22
C TYR A 220 8.87 6.23 -24.00
N ILE A 221 8.09 7.05 -23.30
CA ILE A 221 7.03 7.86 -23.90
C ILE A 221 7.62 8.87 -24.88
N GLN A 222 7.06 8.86 -26.08
CA GLN A 222 7.44 9.79 -27.13
C GLN A 222 6.38 10.90 -27.24
N ASP A 223 5.12 10.57 -27.48
CA ASP A 223 4.09 11.60 -27.58
C ASP A 223 3.49 11.97 -26.21
N ILE A 224 3.56 13.26 -25.89
CA ILE A 224 2.98 13.83 -24.67
C ILE A 224 1.73 14.69 -24.96
N SER A 225 1.29 14.75 -26.21
CA SER A 225 0.06 15.44 -26.61
C SER A 225 -1.20 14.98 -25.84
N PRO A 226 -1.35 13.70 -25.40
CA PRO A 226 -2.48 13.27 -24.59
C PRO A 226 -2.68 14.05 -23.28
N LEU A 227 -1.64 14.69 -22.75
CA LEU A 227 -1.71 15.47 -21.50
C LEU A 227 -2.32 16.85 -21.69
N GLN A 228 -2.42 17.37 -22.91
CA GLN A 228 -2.96 18.70 -23.16
C GLN A 228 -4.42 18.81 -22.67
N ILE A 229 -5.16 17.70 -22.74
CA ILE A 229 -6.54 17.59 -22.27
C ILE A 229 -6.59 17.63 -20.72
N HIS A 230 -5.54 17.16 -20.06
CA HIS A 230 -5.38 17.12 -18.61
C HIS A 230 -4.58 18.30 -18.07
N SER A 231 -4.89 19.51 -18.52
CA SER A 231 -4.15 20.74 -18.16
C SER A 231 -4.07 21.04 -16.65
N GLN A 232 -4.96 20.46 -15.84
CA GLN A 232 -4.94 20.58 -14.37
C GLN A 232 -4.24 19.41 -13.65
N CYS A 233 -3.88 18.34 -14.37
CA CYS A 233 -3.25 17.16 -13.81
C CYS A 233 -1.79 17.44 -13.45
N TYR A 234 -1.42 17.17 -12.20
CA TYR A 234 -0.04 17.16 -11.78
C TYR A 234 0.66 15.94 -12.37
N SER A 235 1.67 16.17 -13.22
CA SER A 235 2.30 15.09 -13.98
C SER A 235 3.81 15.05 -13.76
N VAL A 236 4.36 13.86 -13.44
CA VAL A 236 5.79 13.60 -13.22
C VAL A 236 6.36 12.75 -14.36
N PHE A 237 7.42 13.23 -15.01
CA PHE A 237 8.02 12.60 -16.21
C PHE A 237 9.44 12.05 -16.02
N GLY A 238 10.17 12.45 -14.97
CA GLY A 238 11.51 11.91 -14.72
C GLY A 238 12.50 12.08 -15.87
N GLN A 239 13.57 11.26 -15.88
CA GLN A 239 14.68 11.32 -16.85
C GLN A 239 14.39 10.57 -18.18
N GLN A 240 13.17 10.63 -18.70
CA GLN A 240 12.85 9.97 -19.98
C GLN A 240 13.22 10.83 -21.20
N LYS A 241 13.56 10.16 -22.32
CA LYS A 241 13.97 10.82 -23.57
C LYS A 241 12.74 11.38 -24.31
N LEU A 242 12.28 12.56 -23.91
CA LEU A 242 11.20 13.28 -24.60
C LEU A 242 11.63 13.68 -26.02
N PRO A 243 10.73 13.65 -27.02
CA PRO A 243 11.00 14.21 -28.33
C PRO A 243 11.08 15.75 -28.28
N GLN A 244 11.51 16.32 -29.40
CA GLN A 244 12.09 17.66 -29.50
C GLN A 244 11.40 18.78 -28.70
N ILE A 245 12.24 19.69 -28.19
CA ILE A 245 11.92 20.87 -27.35
C ILE A 245 10.78 21.76 -27.92
N SER A 246 10.48 21.71 -29.21
CA SER A 246 9.38 22.44 -29.85
C SER A 246 7.99 22.06 -29.29
N GLN A 247 7.77 20.80 -28.90
CA GLN A 247 6.51 20.38 -28.27
C GLN A 247 6.42 20.80 -26.79
N ILE A 248 7.56 20.90 -26.10
CA ILE A 248 7.65 21.29 -24.69
C ILE A 248 7.31 22.78 -24.49
N ARG A 249 7.62 23.66 -25.46
CA ARG A 249 7.29 25.11 -25.38
C ARG A 249 5.80 25.42 -25.35
N GLN A 250 4.94 24.52 -25.85
CA GLN A 250 3.48 24.67 -25.80
C GLN A 250 2.90 24.26 -24.43
N LEU A 251 3.71 23.65 -23.54
CA LEU A 251 3.27 23.03 -22.28
C LEU A 251 3.49 23.89 -21.03
N LYS A 252 3.56 25.23 -21.18
CA LYS A 252 3.66 26.18 -20.05
C LYS A 252 2.50 26.06 -19.02
N ALA A 253 1.44 25.32 -19.34
CA ALA A 253 0.26 25.14 -18.51
C ALA A 253 0.26 23.88 -17.63
N ILE A 254 1.14 22.88 -17.87
CA ILE A 254 1.15 21.65 -17.07
C ILE A 254 1.97 21.88 -15.80
N ARG A 255 1.31 21.91 -14.63
CA ARG A 255 1.99 21.89 -13.33
C ARG A 255 2.71 20.55 -13.15
N GLY A 256 4.01 20.55 -12.84
CA GLY A 256 4.72 19.33 -12.40
C GLY A 256 5.89 18.84 -13.25
N ILE A 257 6.22 19.52 -14.36
CA ILE A 257 7.44 19.23 -15.14
C ILE A 257 8.70 19.65 -14.35
N ASN A 258 9.08 18.88 -13.33
CA ASN A 258 10.19 19.18 -12.42
C ASN A 258 11.48 18.39 -12.74
N SER A 259 11.56 17.69 -13.88
CA SER A 259 12.77 16.95 -14.24
C SER A 259 12.94 16.70 -15.75
N ILE A 260 12.73 17.72 -16.60
CA ILE A 260 13.33 17.66 -17.95
C ILE A 260 14.80 18.00 -17.80
N GLN A 261 15.67 16.99 -17.73
CA GLN A 261 17.10 17.21 -17.88
C GLN A 261 17.37 17.56 -19.34
N THR A 262 17.20 18.84 -19.64
CA THR A 262 17.72 19.45 -20.84
C THR A 262 19.23 19.21 -20.93
N ASN A 263 19.70 18.76 -22.09
CA ASN A 263 21.01 19.15 -22.62
C ASN A 263 21.03 20.68 -22.88
N ILE A 264 20.81 21.46 -21.81
CA ILE A 264 21.13 22.89 -21.69
C ILE A 264 22.31 22.93 -20.71
N LEU A 265 23.45 22.47 -21.22
CA LEU A 265 24.77 22.50 -20.60
C LEU A 265 25.32 23.93 -20.39
N GLN A 266 24.47 24.98 -20.44
CA GLN A 266 24.90 26.38 -20.38
C GLN A 266 24.10 27.30 -19.46
N LEU A 267 22.98 26.88 -18.87
CA LEU A 267 22.22 27.73 -17.91
C LEU A 267 22.29 27.24 -16.46
N TRP A 268 22.98 26.13 -16.20
CA TRP A 268 23.15 25.55 -14.85
C TRP A 268 24.52 25.82 -14.23
N LYS A 269 25.23 26.88 -14.66
CA LYS A 269 26.44 27.33 -13.95
C LYS A 269 26.15 27.99 -12.61
N ASN A 270 24.91 28.37 -12.31
CA ASN A 270 24.53 28.92 -11.01
C ASN A 270 23.16 28.40 -10.57
N ASN A 271 23.11 27.51 -9.57
CA ASN A 271 22.36 27.75 -8.32
C ASN A 271 22.20 26.48 -7.46
N VAL A 272 22.98 26.46 -6.38
CA VAL A 272 23.04 25.49 -5.27
C VAL A 272 21.71 25.35 -4.50
N THR A 273 20.69 26.16 -4.80
CA THR A 273 19.40 26.19 -4.08
C THR A 273 18.44 25.03 -4.40
N VAL A 274 18.60 24.32 -5.53
CA VAL A 274 17.66 23.25 -5.93
C VAL A 274 18.00 21.90 -5.27
N ILE A 275 19.28 21.62 -5.03
CA ILE A 275 19.73 20.42 -4.30
C ILE A 275 19.24 20.48 -2.85
N ASN A 276 19.31 21.67 -2.22
CA ASN A 276 18.87 21.87 -0.85
C ASN A 276 17.34 21.70 -0.67
N LYS A 277 16.51 21.94 -1.71
CA LYS A 277 15.05 21.75 -1.61
C LYS A 277 14.62 20.29 -1.75
N ARG A 278 15.32 19.50 -2.58
CA ARG A 278 15.07 18.05 -2.69
C ARG A 278 15.51 17.31 -1.43
N GLN A 279 16.64 17.74 -0.86
CA GLN A 279 17.10 17.26 0.44
C GLN A 279 16.14 17.71 1.57
N ALA A 280 15.68 18.96 1.58
CA ALA A 280 14.69 19.45 2.55
C ALA A 280 13.32 18.76 2.45
N PHE A 281 12.86 18.35 1.26
CA PHE A 281 11.60 17.58 1.12
C PHE A 281 11.72 16.16 1.66
N ASN A 282 12.83 15.48 1.36
CA ASN A 282 13.12 14.14 1.92
C ASN A 282 13.38 14.22 3.43
N GLU A 283 14.07 15.25 3.91
CA GLU A 283 14.24 15.54 5.34
C GLU A 283 12.90 15.90 5.99
N GLN A 284 11.98 16.62 5.33
CA GLN A 284 10.64 16.88 5.86
C GLN A 284 9.79 15.62 5.94
N MET A 285 9.81 14.75 4.94
CA MET A 285 9.12 13.45 4.99
C MET A 285 9.71 12.54 6.07
N GLN A 286 11.04 12.53 6.22
CA GLN A 286 11.72 11.81 7.30
C GLN A 286 11.44 12.45 8.67
N ILE A 287 11.33 13.77 8.78
CA ILE A 287 10.92 14.50 9.99
C ILE A 287 9.45 14.21 10.32
N HIS A 288 8.55 14.10 9.34
CA HIS A 288 7.16 13.72 9.59
C HIS A 288 7.05 12.27 10.05
N TYR A 289 7.81 11.36 9.44
CA TYR A 289 7.94 9.97 9.88
C TYR A 289 8.54 9.88 11.31
N ASN A 290 9.63 10.61 11.57
CA ASN A 290 10.27 10.66 12.89
C ASN A 290 9.40 11.38 13.93
N LYS A 291 8.60 12.39 13.55
CA LYS A 291 7.61 13.04 14.43
C LYS A 291 6.43 12.13 14.72
N ALA A 292 6.03 11.26 13.80
CA ALA A 292 5.05 10.22 14.07
C ALA A 292 5.61 9.21 15.10
N ILE A 293 6.88 8.82 14.94
CA ILE A 293 7.60 8.00 15.94
C ILE A 293 7.77 8.74 17.27
N GLU A 294 8.06 10.04 17.26
CA GLU A 294 8.23 10.84 18.47
C GLU A 294 6.89 11.11 19.18
N CYS A 295 5.78 11.25 18.43
CA CYS A 295 4.43 11.26 18.96
C CYS A 295 4.08 9.93 19.62
N GLN A 296 4.45 8.81 19.00
CA GLN A 296 4.33 7.49 19.60
C GLN A 296 5.15 7.40 20.90
N GLN A 297 6.43 7.81 20.88
CA GLN A 297 7.28 7.80 22.08
C GLN A 297 6.84 8.78 23.18
N LYS A 298 6.18 9.89 22.84
CA LYS A 298 5.57 10.84 23.79
C LYS A 298 4.30 10.27 24.40
N LEU A 299 3.50 9.55 23.60
CA LEU A 299 2.37 8.77 24.09
C LEU A 299 2.87 7.68 25.05
N ASP A 300 3.92 6.94 24.68
CA ASP A 300 4.54 5.91 25.52
C ASP A 300 5.10 6.51 26.83
N ARG A 301 5.72 7.70 26.79
CA ARG A 301 6.20 8.41 27.98
C ARG A 301 5.07 8.94 28.87
N ALA A 302 3.99 9.43 28.28
CA ALA A 302 2.81 9.87 29.02
C ALA A 302 2.11 8.68 29.70
N ILE A 303 2.03 7.54 29.02
CA ILE A 303 1.54 6.26 29.57
C ILE A 303 2.44 5.81 30.72
N ASN A 304 3.77 5.81 30.55
CA ASN A 304 4.71 5.42 31.62
C ASN A 304 4.70 6.38 32.82
N SER A 305 4.53 7.69 32.59
CA SER A 305 4.38 8.68 33.68
C SER A 305 3.07 8.49 34.44
N PHE A 306 1.99 8.12 33.74
CA PHE A 306 0.70 7.80 34.34
C PHE A 306 0.78 6.51 35.16
N ILE A 307 1.46 5.49 34.66
CA ILE A 307 1.76 4.23 35.39
C ILE A 307 2.57 4.51 36.67
N ASN A 308 3.59 5.36 36.61
CA ASN A 308 4.39 5.73 37.78
C ASN A 308 3.61 6.58 38.79
N SER A 309 2.62 7.36 38.34
CA SER A 309 1.76 8.17 39.23
C SER A 309 0.71 7.35 39.99
N LEU A 310 0.51 6.08 39.62
CA LEU A 310 -0.48 5.20 40.25
C LEU A 310 0.04 4.52 41.53
N ASN A 311 1.23 4.85 42.04
CA ASN A 311 1.80 4.40 43.33
C ASN A 311 1.37 2.98 43.71
N LEU A 312 1.75 1.99 42.90
CA LEU A 312 1.65 0.59 43.30
C LEU A 312 2.86 0.27 44.20
N PRO A 313 2.65 -0.19 45.45
CA PRO A 313 3.74 -0.46 46.36
C PRO A 313 4.60 -1.60 45.78
N SER A 314 5.90 -1.34 45.70
CA SER A 314 6.91 -2.30 45.27
C SER A 314 7.03 -3.44 46.28
N GLN A 315 6.52 -4.61 45.92
CA GLN A 315 6.99 -5.95 46.32
C GLN A 315 6.47 -7.01 45.36
#